data_AF-A0A0R2L6L8-F1
#
_entry.id   AF-A0A0R2L6L8-F1
#
_cell.length_a   1.000
_cell.length_b   1.000
_cell.length_c   1.000
_cell.angle_alpha   90.00
_cell.angle_beta   90.00
_cell.angle_gamma   90.00
#
_symmetry.space_group_name_H-M   'P 1'
#
loop_
_entity.id
_entity.type
_entity.pdbx_description
1 polymer ?
#
loop_
_entity_poly.entity_id
_entity_poly.type
_entity_poly.pdbx_seq_one_letter_code
_entity_poly.pdbx_strand_id
1 'polypeptide(L)' 'MDIAIATLRKNLRGVLNASQTKLSNGPLEGINRKIKALKRSCYGFANQERMFERIYQLIA' A
#
# COMPACT_ATOMS: atom_id res chain seq x y z
N MET A 1 1.95 -17.95 -21.44
CA MET A 1 2.81 -17.96 -20.23
C MET A 1 2.10 -17.15 -19.17
N ASP A 2 1.85 -17.72 -18.00
CA ASP A 2 1.10 -17.04 -16.95
C ASP A 2 1.92 -15.87 -16.37
N ILE A 3 1.38 -14.65 -16.45
CA ILE A 3 2.08 -13.40 -16.06
C ILE A 3 2.39 -13.40 -14.56
N ALA A 4 1.53 -14.00 -13.74
CA ALA A 4 1.75 -14.11 -12.30
C ALA A 4 2.94 -15.04 -12.01
N ILE A 5 3.03 -16.18 -12.68
CA ILE A 5 4.19 -17.09 -12.57
C ILE A 5 5.47 -16.41 -13.03
N ALA A 6 5.45 -15.67 -14.15
CA ALA A 6 6.62 -14.94 -14.63
C ALA A 6 7.08 -13.85 -13.63
N THR A 7 6.14 -13.12 -13.05
CA THR A 7 6.40 -12.10 -12.02
C THR A 7 6.97 -12.69 -10.74
N LEU A 8 6.42 -13.84 -10.31
CA LEU A 8 6.91 -14.54 -9.13
C LEU A 8 8.35 -15.03 -9.33
N ARG A 9 8.65 -15.64 -10.48
CA ARG A 9 10.01 -16.09 -10.83
C ARG A 9 11.00 -14.93 -10.83
N LYS A 10 10.63 -13.78 -11.41
CA LYS A 10 11.46 -12.57 -11.44
C LYS A 10 11.76 -12.03 -10.03
N ASN A 11 10.83 -12.14 -9.09
CA ASN A 11 10.94 -11.54 -7.75
C ASN A 11 11.21 -12.57 -6.63
N LEU A 12 11.52 -13.82 -6.98
CA LEU A 12 11.58 -14.96 -6.05
C LEU A 12 12.49 -14.70 -4.83
N ARG A 13 13.65 -14.08 -5.06
CA ARG A 13 14.60 -13.76 -3.98
C ARG A 13 13.99 -12.84 -2.91
N GLY A 14 13.20 -11.85 -3.32
CA GLY A 14 12.51 -10.95 -2.40
C GLY A 14 11.44 -11.67 -1.59
N VAL A 15 10.69 -12.56 -2.23
CA VAL A 15 9.65 -13.39 -1.59
C VAL A 15 10.27 -14.32 -0.54
N LEU A 16 11.37 -14.99 -0.87
CA LEU A 16 12.08 -15.85 0.07
C LEU A 16 12.60 -15.06 1.28
N ASN A 17 13.22 -13.91 1.06
CA ASN A 17 13.71 -13.05 2.15
C ASN A 17 12.56 -12.54 3.04
N ALA A 18 11.42 -12.16 2.44
CA ALA A 18 10.25 -11.73 3.17
C ALA A 18 9.67 -12.87 4.03
N SER A 19 9.65 -14.11 3.51
CA SER A 19 9.13 -15.28 4.23
C SER A 19 9.94 -15.65 5.49
N GLN A 20 11.24 -15.31 5.50
CA GLN A 20 12.13 -15.58 6.64
C GLN A 20 12.11 -14.46 7.68
N THR A 21 11.53 -13.31 7.32
CA THR A 21 11.54 -12.11 8.14
C THR A 21 10.28 -12.06 9.01
N LYS A 22 10.42 -11.63 10.28
CA LYS A 22 9.28 -11.45 11.20
C LYS A 22 8.49 -10.14 10.97
N LEU A 23 8.97 -9.29 10.07
CA LEU A 23 8.32 -8.03 9.74
C LEU A 23 7.00 -8.32 9.01
N SER A 24 5.93 -7.67 9.47
CA SER A 24 4.61 -7.77 8.87
C SER A 24 4.35 -6.58 7.96
N ASN A 25 3.73 -6.83 6.80
CA ASN A 25 3.17 -5.78 5.96
C ASN A 25 1.84 -5.23 6.51
N GLY A 26 1.31 -5.79 7.60
CA GLY A 26 0.03 -5.41 8.19
C GLY A 26 -0.13 -3.91 8.50
N PRO A 27 0.85 -3.23 9.13
CA PRO A 27 0.78 -1.79 9.32
C PRO A 27 0.70 -1.00 8.01
N LEU A 28 1.50 -1.38 7.00
CA LEU A 28 1.51 -0.75 5.68
C LEU A 28 0.17 -0.96 4.94
N GLU A 29 -0.38 -2.18 5.01
CA GLU A 29 -1.70 -2.50 4.49
C GLU A 29 -2.81 -1.73 5.21
N GLY A 30 -2.68 -1.54 6.53
CA GLY A 30 -3.58 -0.72 7.34
C GLY A 30 -3.60 0.74 6.87
N ILE A 31 -2.43 1.34 6.66
CA ILE A 31 -2.30 2.70 6.10
C ILE A 31 -2.93 2.76 4.71
N ASN A 32 -2.62 1.81 3.83
CA ASN A 32 -3.22 1.74 2.49
C ASN A 32 -4.74 1.63 2.54
N ARG A 33 -5.31 0.89 3.51
CA ARG A 33 -6.76 0.78 3.72
C ARG A 33 -7.36 2.10 4.19
N LYS A 34 -6.71 2.81 5.12
CA LYS A 34 -7.16 4.12 5.59
C LYS A 34 -7.15 5.15 4.44
N ILE A 35 -6.10 5.21 3.62
CA ILE A 35 -6.03 6.09 2.44
C ILE A 35 -7.14 5.75 1.43
N LYS A 36 -7.38 4.46 1.14
CA LYS A 36 -8.48 4.03 0.27
C LYS A 36 -9.85 4.39 0.84
N ALA A 37 -10.03 4.36 2.16
CA ALA A 37 -11.27 4.76 2.81
C ALA A 37 -11.48 6.28 2.68
N LEU A 38 -10.44 7.08 2.99
CA LEU A 38 -10.45 8.54 2.81
C LEU A 38 -10.87 8.93 1.39
N LYS A 39 -10.27 8.31 0.37
CA LYS A 39 -10.60 8.55 -1.04
C LYS A 39 -12.05 8.19 -1.41
N ARG A 40 -12.64 7.18 -0.76
CA ARG A 40 -14.03 6.75 -1.00
C ARG A 40 -15.04 7.64 -0.29
N SER A 41 -14.69 8.16 0.89
CA SER A 41 -15.57 9.03 1.68
C SER A 41 -15.56 10.49 1.23
N CYS A 42 -14.47 10.95 0.61
CA CYS A 42 -14.40 12.32 0.11
C CYS A 42 -15.05 12.44 -1.27
N TYR A 43 -15.79 13.54 -1.51
CA TYR A 43 -16.32 13.90 -2.83
C TYR A 43 -15.26 14.53 -3.76
N GLY A 44 -13.97 14.23 -3.53
CA GLY A 44 -12.83 14.83 -4.18
C GLY A 44 -12.04 15.78 -3.28
N PHE A 45 -10.85 16.16 -3.76
CA PHE A 45 -10.00 17.18 -3.15
C PHE A 45 -9.83 18.32 -4.15
N ALA A 46 -9.78 19.56 -3.66
CA ALA A 46 -9.59 20.73 -4.51
C ALA A 46 -8.24 20.70 -5.27
N ASN A 47 -7.20 20.13 -4.64
CA ASN A 47 -5.88 19.94 -5.22
C ASN A 47 -5.16 18.77 -4.53
N GLN A 48 -3.99 18.40 -5.06
CA GLN A 48 -3.20 17.28 -4.56
C GLN A 48 -2.58 17.56 -3.17
N GLU A 49 -2.20 18.81 -2.89
CA GLU A 49 -1.67 19.21 -1.59
C GLU A 49 -2.68 18.92 -0.47
N ARG A 50 -3.94 19.29 -0.68
CA ARG A 50 -5.04 19.03 0.26
C ARG A 50 -5.29 17.54 0.47
N MET A 51 -5.06 16.71 -0.54
CA MET A 51 -5.11 15.25 -0.38
C MET A 51 -3.99 14.77 0.55
N PHE A 52 -2.76 15.27 0.37
CA PHE A 52 -1.62 14.89 1.22
C PHE A 52 -1.76 15.37 2.66
N GLU A 53 -2.22 16.60 2.89
CA GLU A 53 -2.54 17.10 4.23
C GLU A 53 -3.51 16.16 4.97
N ARG A 54 -4.55 15.69 4.27
CA ARG A 54 -5.55 14.78 4.83
C ARG A 54 -5.02 13.37 5.07
N ILE A 55 -4.08 12.90 4.25
CA ILE A 55 -3.36 11.64 4.50
C ILE A 55 -2.47 11.78 5.73
N TYR A 56 -1.74 12.89 5.85
CA TYR A 56 -0.86 13.16 6.99
C TYR A 56 -1.64 13.16 8.31
N GLN A 57 -2.78 13.87 8.36
CA GLN A 57 -3.67 13.90 9.53
C GLN A 57 -4.26 12.54 9.94
N LEU A 58 -4.22 11.54 9.06
CA LEU A 58 -4.82 10.22 9.28
C LEU A 58 -3.78 9.15 9.69
N ILE A 59 -2.49 9.46 9.49
CA ILE A 59 -1.36 8.62 9.85
C ILE A 59 -0.61 9.18 11.07
N ALA A 60 -0.59 10.50 11.25
CA ALA A 60 -0.14 11.18 12.48
C ALA A 60 -1.09 10.89 13.65
#